data_AF-A0A933UGQ1-F1
#
_entry.id   AF-A0A933UGQ1-F1
#
_cell.length_a   1.000
_cell.length_b   1.000
_cell.length_c   1.000
_cell.angle_alpha   90.00
_cell.angle_beta   90.00
_cell.angle_gamma   90.00
#
_symmetry.space_group_name_H-M   'P 1'
#
loop_
_entity.id
_entity.type
_entity.pdbx_description
1 polymer ?
#
loop_
_entity_poly.entity_id
_entity_poly.type
_entity_poly.pdbx_seq_one_letter_code
_entity_poly.pdbx_strand_id
1 'polypeptide(L)' 'MLDWQQCAAVERRPGKVSGAWLFKGTRVPVKALFENLEDGARVDDFLEWFPGVSHEQVEAVLEYAGRSLAVA' A
#
# COMPACT_ATOMS: atom_id res chain seq x y z
N MET A 1 13.01 8.40 5.03
CA MET A 1 12.05 7.37 5.47
C MET A 1 10.65 7.85 5.11
N LEU A 2 9.86 7.05 4.40
CA LEU A 2 8.49 7.41 4.00
C LEU A 2 7.59 7.58 5.24
N ASP A 3 7.00 8.75 5.41
CA ASP A 3 6.01 8.99 6.46
C ASP A 3 4.61 8.60 5.99
N TRP A 4 4.29 7.32 6.07
CA TRP A 4 3.01 6.77 5.61
C TRP A 4 1.76 7.38 6.29
N GLN A 5 1.90 8.13 7.39
CA GLN A 5 0.77 8.86 7.99
C GLN A 5 0.18 9.90 7.03
N GLN A 6 0.96 10.37 6.04
CA GLN A 6 0.54 11.38 5.07
C GLN A 6 -0.16 10.77 3.83
N CYS A 7 -0.25 9.43 3.72
CA CYS A 7 -0.95 8.76 2.65
C CYS A 7 -2.37 8.36 3.11
N ALA A 8 -3.40 9.00 2.57
CA ALA A 8 -4.80 8.76 2.97
C ALA A 8 -5.32 7.35 2.62
N ALA A 9 -4.64 6.64 1.72
CA ALA A 9 -4.98 5.29 1.29
C ALA A 9 -4.57 4.20 2.28
N VAL A 10 -3.77 4.52 3.30
CA VAL A 10 -3.26 3.56 4.27
C VAL A 10 -3.70 3.89 5.70
N GLU A 11 -3.69 2.89 6.56
CA GLU A 11 -3.94 3.05 7.98
C GLU A 11 -2.99 2.15 8.80
N ARG A 12 -2.73 2.55 10.05
CA ARG A 12 -1.97 1.74 11.00
C ARG A 12 -2.64 1.81 12.37
N ARG A 13 -2.83 0.65 12.99
CA ARG A 13 -3.34 0.54 14.37
C ARG A 13 -2.48 -0.46 15.15
N PRO A 14 -1.99 -0.13 16.36
CA PRO A 14 -1.08 -1.01 17.10
C PRO A 14 -1.55 -2.47 17.25
N GLY A 15 -2.85 -2.70 17.46
CA GLY A 15 -3.42 -4.04 17.62
C GLY A 15 -3.89 -4.74 16.34
N LYS A 16 -3.72 -4.13 15.16
CA LYS A 16 -4.20 -4.69 13.88
C LYS A 16 -3.00 -5.14 13.05
N VAL A 17 -2.92 -6.45 12.77
CA VAL A 17 -1.82 -7.09 12.00
C VAL A 17 -0.44 -6.65 12.55
N SER A 18 -0.25 -6.78 13.86
CA SER A 18 1.00 -6.42 14.57
C SER A 18 1.47 -4.98 14.33
N GLY A 19 0.54 -4.06 14.03
CA GLY A 19 0.86 -2.67 13.77
C GLY A 19 1.49 -2.43 12.40
N ALA A 20 1.25 -3.29 11.40
CA ALA A 20 1.65 -3.04 10.02
C ALA A 20 0.89 -1.85 9.41
N TRP A 21 1.46 -1.22 8.38
CA TRP A 21 0.72 -0.33 7.48
C TRP A 21 -0.17 -1.17 6.56
N LEU A 22 -1.45 -0.87 6.55
CA LEU A 22 -2.47 -1.60 5.83
C LEU A 22 -3.14 -0.70 4.81
N PHE A 23 -3.63 -1.25 3.70
CA PHE A 23 -4.60 -0.53 2.88
C PHE A 23 -5.83 -0.21 3.73
N LYS A 24 -6.28 1.04 3.68
CA LYS A 24 -7.34 1.55 4.54
C LYS A 24 -8.61 0.73 4.39
N GLY A 25 -9.21 0.36 5.53
CA GLY A 25 -10.41 -0.51 5.54
C GLY A 25 -10.12 -2.01 5.35
N THR A 26 -8.90 -2.42 5.07
CA THR A 26 -8.54 -3.81 4.81
C THR A 26 -7.65 -4.39 5.91
N ARG A 27 -7.27 -5.67 5.78
CA ARG A 27 -6.19 -6.30 6.56
C ARG A 27 -4.95 -6.58 5.69
N VAL A 28 -4.91 -6.03 4.48
CA VAL A 28 -3.86 -6.28 3.49
C VAL A 28 -2.69 -5.34 3.76
N PRO A 29 -1.48 -5.85 4.05
CA PRO A 29 -0.31 -5.01 4.27
C PRO A 29 0.07 -4.25 3.01
N VAL A 30 0.45 -2.98 3.14
CA VAL A 30 1.04 -2.19 2.05
C VAL A 30 2.31 -2.85 1.52
N LYS A 31 3.08 -3.48 2.42
CA LYS A 31 4.28 -4.27 2.07
C LYS A 31 3.96 -5.36 1.04
N ALA A 32 2.79 -5.99 1.14
CA ALA A 32 2.40 -7.06 0.21
C ALA A 32 2.30 -6.55 -1.23
N LEU A 33 1.88 -5.31 -1.46
CA LEU A 33 1.88 -4.74 -2.82
C LEU A 33 3.30 -4.78 -3.41
N PHE A 34 4.27 -4.22 -2.69
CA PHE A 34 5.65 -4.15 -3.17
C PHE A 34 6.28 -5.53 -3.32
N GLU A 35 6.07 -6.45 -2.37
CA GLU A 35 6.56 -7.83 -2.47
C GLU A 35 6.01 -8.55 -3.72
N ASN A 36 4.70 -8.41 -4.00
CA ASN A 36 4.11 -9.05 -5.19
C ASN A 36 4.61 -8.40 -6.50
N LEU A 37 4.80 -7.08 -6.53
CA LEU A 37 5.38 -6.39 -7.68
C LEU A 37 6.85 -6.79 -7.90
N GLU A 38 7.63 -6.97 -6.84
CA GLU A 38 9.01 -7.49 -6.89
C GLU A 38 9.04 -8.93 -7.44
N ASP A 39 8.04 -9.75 -7.12
CA ASP A 39 7.86 -11.11 -7.63
C ASP A 39 7.29 -11.16 -9.06
N GLY A 40 7.04 -10.00 -9.69
CA GLY A 40 6.63 -9.88 -11.09
C GLY A 40 5.12 -9.80 -11.34
N ALA A 41 4.31 -9.67 -10.29
CA ALA A 41 2.88 -9.45 -10.44
C ALA A 41 2.58 -8.07 -11.06
N ARG A 42 1.45 -7.97 -11.75
CA ARG A 42 0.86 -6.69 -12.17
C ARG A 42 -0.05 -6.15 -11.07
N VAL A 43 -0.37 -4.86 -11.15
CA VAL A 43 -1.38 -4.23 -10.27
C VAL A 43 -2.73 -4.95 -10.38
N ASP A 44 -3.15 -5.31 -11.59
CA ASP A 44 -4.41 -6.01 -11.82
C ASP A 44 -4.43 -7.39 -11.11
N ASP A 45 -3.33 -8.15 -11.19
CA ASP A 45 -3.19 -9.43 -10.50
C ASP A 45 -3.33 -9.26 -8.97
N PHE A 46 -2.70 -8.23 -8.41
CA PHE A 46 -2.81 -7.91 -6.99
C PHE A 46 -4.25 -7.56 -6.57
N LEU A 47 -4.95 -6.77 -7.39
CA LEU A 47 -6.34 -6.40 -7.12
C LEU A 47 -7.28 -7.61 -7.20
N GLU A 48 -7.01 -8.57 -8.09
CA GLU A 48 -7.75 -9.84 -8.15
C GLU A 48 -7.55 -10.69 -6.89
N TRP A 49 -6.33 -10.76 -6.35
CA TRP A 49 -6.04 -11.52 -5.12
C TRP A 49 -6.54 -10.83 -3.85
N PHE A 50 -6.64 -9.50 -3.87
CA PHE A 50 -7.03 -8.68 -2.73
C PHE A 50 -8.21 -7.76 -3.07
N PRO A 51 -9.42 -8.29 -3.30
CA PRO A 51 -10.57 -7.52 -3.79
C PRO A 51 -11.09 -6.44 -2.82
N GLY A 52 -10.58 -6.41 -1.58
CA GLY A 52 -10.86 -5.33 -0.63
C GLY A 52 -10.00 -4.08 -0.83
N VAL A 53 -8.94 -4.16 -1.64
CA VAL A 53 -8.09 -3.03 -2.01
C VAL A 53 -8.61 -2.46 -3.32
N SER A 54 -8.85 -1.15 -3.36
CA SER A 54 -9.27 -0.49 -4.60
C SER A 54 -8.07 -0.08 -5.46
N HIS A 55 -8.31 0.09 -6.75
CA HIS A 55 -7.28 0.58 -7.67
C HIS A 55 -6.75 1.95 -7.23
N GLU A 56 -7.64 2.87 -6.85
CA GLU A 56 -7.26 4.22 -6.40
C GLU A 56 -6.37 4.17 -5.15
N GLN A 57 -6.56 3.18 -4.27
CA GLN A 57 -5.69 2.99 -3.12
C GLN A 57 -4.28 2.54 -3.53
N VAL A 58 -4.17 1.63 -4.50
CA VAL A 58 -2.87 1.19 -5.05
C VAL A 58 -2.16 2.35 -5.73
N GLU A 59 -2.86 3.09 -6.60
CA GLU A 59 -2.30 4.28 -7.26
C GLU A 59 -1.80 5.31 -6.24
N ALA A 60 -2.61 5.64 -5.23
CA ALA A 60 -2.21 6.61 -4.20
C ALA A 60 -0.99 6.16 -3.39
N VAL A 61 -0.84 4.86 -3.14
CA VAL A 61 0.35 4.29 -2.47
C VAL A 61 1.58 4.39 -3.36
N LEU A 62 1.47 4.01 -4.63
CA LEU A 62 2.58 4.08 -5.60
C LEU A 62 3.00 5.53 -5.86
N GLU A 63 2.03 6.44 -6.02
CA GLU A 63 2.29 7.87 -6.19
C GLU A 63 2.97 8.47 -4.95
N TYR A 64 2.49 8.13 -3.75
CA TYR A 64 3.10 8.61 -2.51
C TYR A 64 4.55 8.12 -2.36
N ALA A 65 4.80 6.84 -2.65
CA ALA A 65 6.15 6.29 -2.67
C ALA A 65 7.02 7.00 -3.71
N GLY A 66 6.51 7.20 -4.94
CA GLY A 66 7.20 7.89 -6.02
C GLY A 66 7.54 9.35 -5.70
N ARG A 67 6.63 10.10 -5.06
CA ARG A 67 6.87 11.49 -4.62
C ARG A 67 8.06 11.61 -3.66
N SER A 68 8.34 10.58 -2.86
CA SER A 68 9.51 10.59 -1.98
C SER A 68 10.85 10.56 -2.71
N LEU A 69 10.84 10.22 -3.99
CA LEU A 69 12.02 10.23 -4.86
C LEU A 69 12.23 11.59 -5.55
N ALA A 70 11.22 12.45 -5.56
CA ALA A 70 11.37 13.81 -6.04
C ALA A 70 12.24 14.58 -5.04
N VAL A 71 13.46 14.91 -5.45
CA VAL A 71 14.36 15.78 -4.69
C VAL A 71 13.72 17.16 -4.60
N ALA A 72 13.78 17.78 -3.41
CA ALA A 72 13.38 19.17 -3.19
C ALA A 72 14.28 20.16 -3.95
#